data_AF-A0A9N9E7X8-F1
#
_entry.id   AF-A0A9N9E7X8-F1
#
_cell.length_a   1.000
_cell.length_b   1.000
_cell.length_c   1.000
_cell.angle_alpha   90.00
_cell.angle_beta   90.00
_cell.angle_gamma   90.00
#
_symmetry.space_group_name_H-M   'P 1'
#
loop_
_entity.id
_entity.type
_entity.pdbx_description
1 polymer ?
#
loop_
_entity_poly.entity_id
_entity_poly.type
_entity_poly.pdbx_seq_one_letter_code
_entity_poly.pdbx_strand_id
1 'polypeptide(L)'
;MKLDNKDARKHITKNILQYLRGFFFASNLKAADHYLPEDMHADLEDLARNSELSFEEILTVKTIKGWIGRYSANFKKDASERALTEASNDDTLVYNKGNDRTSKRQK
;
A
#
# COMPACT_ATOMS: atom_id res chain seq x y z
N MET A 1 -17.77 -3.57 42.13
CA MET A 1 -17.62 -3.66 40.66
C MET A 1 -16.24 -3.16 40.30
N LYS A 2 -15.35 -4.01 39.76
CA LYS A 2 -14.05 -3.60 39.19
C LYS A 2 -14.24 -3.58 37.68
N LEU A 3 -14.25 -2.39 37.08
CA LEU A 3 -14.24 -2.23 35.63
C LEU A 3 -12.78 -2.39 35.17
N ASP A 4 -12.55 -3.50 34.50
CA ASP A 4 -11.31 -3.81 33.79
C ASP A 4 -11.15 -2.78 32.66
N ASN A 5 -10.16 -1.90 32.77
CA ASN A 5 -9.77 -0.97 31.72
C ASN A 5 -9.09 -1.78 30.61
N LYS A 6 -9.89 -2.48 29.80
CA LYS A 6 -9.44 -3.07 28.54
C LYS A 6 -8.88 -1.94 27.68
N ASP A 7 -7.57 -2.01 27.45
CA ASP A 7 -6.79 -1.17 26.55
C ASP A 7 -7.66 -0.51 25.49
N ALA A 8 -7.99 0.77 25.70
CA ALA A 8 -8.60 1.61 24.70
C ALA A 8 -7.55 1.81 23.60
N ARG A 9 -7.43 0.79 22.74
CA ARG A 9 -6.52 0.78 21.60
C ARG A 9 -6.92 1.97 20.75
N LYS A 10 -6.17 3.07 20.85
CA LYS A 10 -6.41 4.28 20.06
C LYS A 10 -6.58 3.86 18.60
N HIS A 11 -7.80 4.02 18.10
CA HIS A 11 -8.13 3.66 16.74
C HIS A 11 -7.50 4.71 15.82
N ILE A 12 -6.76 4.25 14.82
CA ILE A 12 -6.30 5.14 13.74
C ILE A 12 -7.54 5.70 13.05
N THR A 13 -7.72 7.01 13.07
CA THR A 13 -8.87 7.66 12.45
C THR A 13 -8.79 7.57 10.93
N LYS A 14 -9.93 7.65 10.25
CA LYS A 14 -9.99 7.59 8.78
C LYS A 14 -9.19 8.71 8.11
N ASN A 15 -9.11 9.88 8.74
CA ASN A 15 -8.36 11.02 8.24
C ASN A 15 -6.87 10.73 8.25
N ILE A 16 -6.32 10.31 9.39
CA ILE A 16 -4.91 9.92 9.48
C ILE A 16 -4.58 8.80 8.49
N LEU A 17 -5.46 7.80 8.36
CA LEU A 17 -5.23 6.72 7.40
C LEU A 17 -5.14 7.23 5.94
N GLN A 18 -5.90 8.26 5.58
CA GLN A 18 -5.79 8.88 4.24
C GLN A 18 -4.46 9.58 4.05
N TYR A 19 -4.01 10.39 5.01
CA TYR A 19 -2.70 11.05 4.93
C TYR A 19 -1.56 10.04 4.86
N LEU A 20 -1.56 9.01 5.72
CA LEU A 20 -0.53 7.96 5.69
C LEU A 20 -0.45 7.24 4.33
N ARG A 21 -1.60 6.98 3.69
CA ARG A 21 -1.63 6.41 2.34
C ARG A 21 -1.06 7.38 1.31
N GLY A 22 -1.43 8.66 1.38
CA GLY A 22 -0.89 9.70 0.51
C GLY A 22 0.63 9.79 0.58
N PHE A 23 1.18 9.85 1.80
CA PHE A 23 2.63 9.85 2.03
C PHE A 23 3.29 8.58 1.48
N PHE A 24 2.69 7.41 1.74
CA PHE A 24 3.21 6.14 1.23
C PHE A 24 3.27 6.11 -0.31
N PHE A 25 2.25 6.61 -1.01
CA PHE A 25 2.27 6.65 -2.47
C PHE A 25 3.22 7.71 -3.02
N ALA A 26 3.25 8.91 -2.43
CA ALA A 26 4.20 9.96 -2.81
C ALA A 26 5.65 9.47 -2.71
N SER A 27 5.95 8.71 -1.65
CA SER A 27 7.28 8.14 -1.44
C SER A 27 7.69 7.04 -2.41
N ASN A 28 6.73 6.40 -3.06
CA ASN A 28 7.00 5.37 -4.07
C ASN A 28 7.18 5.94 -5.49
N LEU A 29 7.01 7.25 -5.69
CA LEU A 29 7.21 7.89 -7.00
C LEU A 29 8.69 8.06 -7.35
N LYS A 30 9.57 8.22 -6.35
CA LYS A 30 11.01 8.40 -6.52
C LYS A 30 11.75 7.63 -5.42
N ALA A 31 12.66 6.75 -5.80
CA ALA A 31 13.42 5.91 -4.85
C ALA A 31 14.25 6.73 -3.83
N ALA A 32 14.59 7.98 -4.16
CA ALA A 32 15.31 8.90 -3.28
C ALA A 32 14.39 9.61 -2.25
N ASP A 33 13.08 9.67 -2.51
CA ASP A 33 12.11 10.42 -1.72
C ASP A 33 11.31 9.47 -0.80
N HIS A 34 11.96 8.42 -0.28
CA HIS A 34 11.28 7.50 0.61
C HIS A 34 10.93 8.23 1.91
N TYR A 35 9.63 8.43 2.16
CA TYR A 35 9.15 9.01 3.40
C TYR A 35 9.57 8.14 4.56
N LEU A 36 10.45 8.67 5.40
CA LEU A 36 10.76 8.01 6.64
C LEU A 36 9.56 8.14 7.58
N PRO A 37 9.36 7.16 8.48
CA PRO A 37 8.33 7.24 9.50
C PRO A 37 8.41 8.51 10.36
N GLU A 38 9.62 9.05 10.52
CA GLU A 38 9.93 10.32 11.18
C GLU A 38 9.37 11.51 10.39
N ASP A 39 9.56 11.54 9.06
CA ASP A 39 9.03 12.61 8.19
C ASP A 39 7.50 12.59 8.16
N MET A 40 6.90 11.39 8.07
CA MET A 40 5.44 11.24 8.15
C MET A 40 4.88 11.75 9.48
N HIS A 41 5.63 11.58 10.57
CA HIS A 41 5.22 12.08 11.87
C HIS A 41 5.27 13.60 11.93
N ALA A 42 6.36 14.21 11.45
CA ALA A 42 6.53 15.66 11.39
C ALA A 42 5.40 16.32 10.59
N ASP A 43 5.05 15.74 9.43
CA ASP A 43 3.95 16.26 8.62
C ASP A 43 2.58 16.14 9.30
N LEU A 44 2.34 15.05 10.05
CA LEU A 44 1.12 14.92 10.84
C LEU A 44 1.06 15.96 11.97
N GLU A 45 2.21 16.32 12.56
CA GLU A 45 2.30 17.43 13.52
C GLU A 45 2.03 18.78 12.85
N ASP A 46 2.54 19.02 11.64
CA ASP A 46 2.23 20.23 10.87
C ASP A 46 0.75 20.36 10.54
N LEU A 47 0.11 19.26 10.12
CA LEU A 47 -1.33 19.23 9.88
C LEU A 47 -2.13 19.52 11.15
N ALA A 48 -1.68 19.03 12.30
CA ALA A 48 -2.31 19.35 13.57
C ALA A 48 -2.08 20.81 14.01
N ARG A 49 -0.88 21.36 13.77
CA ARG A 49 -0.59 22.80 13.97
C ARG A 49 -1.51 23.67 13.12
N ASN A 50 -1.81 23.23 11.90
CA ASN A 50 -2.72 23.92 10.98
C ASN A 50 -4.22 23.65 11.30
N SER A 51 -4.52 22.96 12.40
CA SER A 51 -5.89 22.58 12.80
C SER A 51 -6.64 21.69 11.79
N GLU A 52 -5.93 21.03 10.88
CA GLU A 52 -6.49 20.01 9.97
C GLU A 52 -6.68 18.66 10.69
N LEU A 53 -5.86 18.41 11.71
CA LEU A 53 -5.93 17.24 12.58
C LEU A 53 -5.94 17.64 14.06
N SER A 54 -6.46 16.76 14.92
CA SER A 54 -6.32 16.91 16.36
C SER A 54 -4.99 16.34 16.84
N PHE A 55 -4.28 17.05 17.72
CA PHE A 55 -3.05 16.55 18.35
C PHE A 55 -3.25 15.22 19.10
N GLU A 56 -4.46 14.96 19.60
CA GLU A 56 -4.76 13.71 20.32
C GLU A 56 -4.77 12.47 19.41
N GLU A 57 -4.99 12.71 18.11
CA GLU A 57 -5.07 11.68 17.08
C GLU A 57 -3.69 11.35 16.49
N ILE A 58 -2.71 12.26 16.59
CA ILE A 58 -1.38 12.07 15.98
C ILE A 58 -0.77 10.74 16.41
N LEU A 59 -0.34 9.97 15.42
CA LEU A 59 0.32 8.69 15.67
C LEU A 59 1.78 8.90 16.03
N THR A 60 2.24 8.14 17.00
CA THR A 60 3.68 8.06 17.29
C THR A 60 4.43 7.45 16.10
N VAL A 61 5.70 7.83 15.94
CA VAL A 61 6.62 7.25 14.95
C VAL A 61 6.64 5.72 15.01
N LYS A 62 6.58 5.12 16.22
CA LYS A 62 6.53 3.66 16.40
C LYS A 62 5.26 3.05 15.77
N THR A 63 4.12 3.71 15.96
CA THR A 63 2.85 3.28 15.36
C THR A 63 2.90 3.39 13.83
N ILE A 64 3.48 4.48 13.31
CA ILE A 64 3.66 4.69 11.87
C ILE A 64 4.55 3.61 11.27
N LYS A 65 5.70 3.29 11.89
CA LYS A 65 6.58 2.17 11.48
C LYS A 65 5.81 0.85 11.38
N GLY A 66 5.04 0.52 12.41
CA GLY A 66 4.22 -0.69 12.43
C GLY A 66 3.13 -0.69 11.35
N TRP A 67 2.54 0.48 11.08
CA TRP A 67 1.54 0.65 10.03
C TRP A 67 2.15 0.47 8.63
N ILE A 68 3.28 1.11 8.33
CA ILE A 68 3.99 1.00 7.03
C ILE A 68 4.35 -0.46 6.75
N GLY A 69 4.88 -1.18 7.73
CA GLY A 69 5.25 -2.59 7.57
C GLY A 69 4.05 -3.47 7.20
N ARG A 70 2.91 -3.29 7.89
CA ARG A 70 1.68 -4.04 7.60
C ARG A 70 1.07 -3.64 6.26
N TYR A 71 1.02 -2.34 5.99
CA TYR A 71 0.44 -1.81 4.75
C TYR A 71 1.24 -2.27 3.53
N SER A 72 2.58 -2.23 3.60
CA SER A 72 3.46 -2.71 2.53
C SER A 72 3.31 -4.21 2.26
N ALA A 73 3.19 -5.04 3.30
CA ALA A 73 3.00 -6.47 3.15
C ALA A 73 1.66 -6.78 2.45
N ASN A 74 0.58 -6.12 2.87
CA ASN A 74 -0.72 -6.25 2.23
C ASN A 74 -0.71 -5.73 0.79
N PHE A 75 -0.05 -4.59 0.54
CA PHE A 75 0.05 -4.01 -0.79
C PHE A 75 0.74 -4.96 -1.79
N LYS A 76 1.83 -5.60 -1.37
CA LYS A 76 2.52 -6.62 -2.20
C LYS A 76 1.64 -7.85 -2.43
N LYS A 77 0.92 -8.30 -1.40
CA LYS A 77 -0.01 -9.42 -1.51
C LYS A 77 -1.12 -9.12 -2.51
N ASP A 78 -1.80 -7.98 -2.36
CA ASP A 78 -2.88 -7.54 -3.25
C ASP A 78 -2.39 -7.43 -4.70
N ALA A 79 -1.19 -6.88 -4.93
CA ALA A 79 -0.59 -6.81 -6.25
C ALA A 79 -0.33 -8.20 -6.86
N SER A 80 0.16 -9.15 -6.05
CA SER A 80 0.38 -10.53 -6.51
C SER A 80 -0.91 -11.28 -6.83
N GLU A 81 -1.97 -11.09 -6.04
CA GLU A 81 -3.27 -11.72 -6.26
C GLU A 81 -3.93 -11.17 -7.54
N ARG A 82 -3.80 -9.87 -7.79
CA ARG A 82 -4.26 -9.24 -9.05
C ARG A 82 -3.51 -9.79 -10.25
N ALA A 83 -2.19 -9.87 -10.19
CA ALA A 83 -1.38 -10.42 -11.28
C ALA A 83 -1.75 -11.89 -11.59
N LEU A 84 -2.00 -12.72 -10.57
CA LEU A 84 -2.45 -14.10 -10.76
C LEU A 84 -3.85 -14.18 -11.41
N THR A 85 -4.76 -13.32 -10.97
CA THR A 85 -6.12 -13.25 -11.52
C THR A 85 -6.09 -12.79 -12.98
N GLU A 86 -5.32 -11.76 -13.31
CA GLU A 86 -5.13 -11.25 -14.67
C GLU A 86 -4.48 -12.29 -15.58
N ALA A 87 -3.45 -13.00 -15.10
CA ALA A 87 -2.82 -14.09 -15.84
C ALA A 87 -3.76 -15.29 -16.09
N SER A 88 -4.80 -15.46 -15.28
CA SER A 88 -5.80 -16.53 -15.45
C SER A 88 -6.96 -16.15 -16.38
N ASN A 89 -7.08 -14.87 -16.75
CA ASN A 89 -8.13 -14.38 -17.66
C ASN A 89 -7.66 -14.26 -19.13
N ASP A 90 -6.41 -14.63 -19.44
CA ASP A 90 -5.83 -14.64 -20.80
C ASP A 90 -5.92 -16.03 -21.46
N ASP A 91 -7.07 -16.71 -21.33
CA ASP A 91 -7.34 -18.00 -22.01
C ASP A 91 -8.51 -17.90 -23.03
N THR A 92 -8.82 -16.68 -23.47
CA THR A 92 -9.78 -16.43 -24.55
C THR A 92 -9.35 -15.26 -25.43
N LEU A 93 -8.35 -15.44 -26.31
CA LEU A 93 -8.41 -15.00 -27.71
C LEU A 93 -7.36 -15.69 -28.61
N VAL A 94 -7.89 -16.44 -29.59
CA VAL A 94 -7.30 -16.96 -30.85
C VAL A 94 -6.68 -18.36 -30.83
N TYR A 95 -7.58 -19.36 -30.84
CA TYR A 95 -7.39 -20.55 -31.66
C TYR A 95 -7.60 -20.16 -33.13
N ASN A 96 -6.55 -20.23 -33.95
CA ASN A 96 -6.71 -20.56 -35.37
C ASN A 96 -5.50 -21.37 -35.83
N LYS A 97 -5.64 -22.69 -35.79
CA LYS A 97 -4.72 -23.67 -36.36
C LYS A 97 -5.31 -24.14 -37.70
N GLY A 98 -4.54 -23.97 -38.77
CA GLY A 98 -4.71 -24.67 -40.05
C GLY A 98 -3.96 -23.94 -41.16
N ASN A 99 -2.70 -24.29 -41.49
CA ASN A 99 -2.20 -25.47 -42.23
C ASN A 99 -1.79 -25.04 -43.65
N ASP A 100 -0.48 -25.00 -43.93
CA ASP A 100 0.15 -25.63 -45.11
C ASP A 100 1.67 -25.38 -45.02
N ARG A 101 2.44 -26.40 -44.63
CA ARG A 101 3.21 -27.29 -45.51
C ARG A 101 4.46 -26.65 -46.16
N THR A 102 5.59 -27.22 -45.72
CA THR A 102 6.80 -27.56 -46.50
C THR A 102 7.73 -26.43 -46.97
N SER A 103 8.97 -26.38 -46.44
CA SER A 103 10.14 -27.05 -47.05
C SER A 103 11.49 -26.54 -46.52
N LYS A 104 12.29 -27.49 -46.06
CA LYS A 104 13.75 -27.69 -46.18
C LYS A 104 14.69 -26.49 -46.46
N ARG A 105 15.76 -26.48 -45.64
CA ARG A 105 17.20 -26.20 -45.93
C ARG A 105 17.52 -24.99 -46.83
N GLN A 106 18.41 -24.12 -46.34
CA GLN A 106 19.78 -24.08 -46.87
C GLN A 106 20.75 -23.38 -45.90
N LYS A 107 22.01 -23.65 -46.16
CA LYS A 107 23.22 -23.57 -45.34
C LYS A 107 23.78 -22.16 -45.28
#